data_AF-A0A835X2D9-F1
#
_entry.id   AF-A0A835X2D9-F1
#
_cell.length_a   1.000
_cell.length_b   1.000
_cell.length_c   1.000
_cell.angle_alpha   90.00
_cell.angle_beta   90.00
_cell.angle_gamma   90.00
#
_symmetry.space_group_name_H-M   'P 1'
#
loop_
_entity.id
_entity.type
_entity.pdbx_description
1 polymer ?
#
loop_
_entity_poly.entity_id
_entity_poly.type
_entity_poly.pdbx_seq_one_letter_code
_entity_poly.pdbx_strand_id
1 'polypeptide(L)'
;MATKTKKSSSKSVKKKNTKTKSVAKKAPSNSALLKKVANVSDSNKTLSKEIKSMTKIFADNQKVLISIKNMIDTVSSALEQIQKQSRQINIIEEDTQKLFSGLNQVRGQSKLVSKINDQTNLLQEKISKITETQRAQPAGEKILQKVSDSFDSIRNNSKMIMKISQRIDEVRDDINKVSAKAGSSTIGTEIGDIRRKIESISGKAEQIESLRGVMSNLKEELQSVVSNTKSVSGITDQIDEIKQNIQSISSRTGNIGGELTNLKNQLGGIASKTEEKISGFSSLLNRSDQASSEFHKKTNEIIQEIHGIKNATNKASESTSKEVLALLKLSEYQSNIRMQAESKYGTLNDLEKMATQTSEMVNLFDKLSIESEKKIVLPHEVRKWAVSKILDSADRWEIRFTDVYKLLANQLGNNLLKEAIRLQQVRDIYGIRAVDEIRQELNLT
;
A
#
# COMPACT_ATOMS: atom_id res chain seq x y z
N MET A 1 65.87 9.36 -18.72
CA MET A 1 65.86 10.36 -19.81
C MET A 1 64.59 11.17 -19.76
N ALA A 2 64.70 12.45 -20.13
CA ALA A 2 63.76 13.55 -19.97
C ALA A 2 62.29 13.32 -20.42
N THR A 3 61.39 13.86 -19.59
CA THR A 3 60.10 14.55 -19.86
C THR A 3 59.39 14.38 -21.22
N LYS A 4 58.07 14.09 -21.18
CA LYS A 4 57.02 15.08 -21.54
C LYS A 4 55.61 14.58 -21.23
N THR A 5 54.89 15.43 -20.51
CA THR A 5 53.45 15.46 -20.19
C THR A 5 52.53 15.56 -21.42
N LYS A 6 51.30 15.02 -21.35
CA LYS A 6 50.09 15.77 -21.77
C LYS A 6 48.79 15.32 -21.09
N LYS A 7 48.02 16.34 -20.72
CA LYS A 7 46.79 16.47 -19.92
C LYS A 7 45.51 15.93 -20.59
N SER A 8 44.66 15.33 -19.75
CA SER A 8 43.20 15.46 -19.58
C SER A 8 42.30 16.04 -20.70
N SER A 9 41.10 15.46 -20.87
CA SER A 9 39.84 16.22 -20.71
C SER A 9 38.60 15.34 -20.49
N SER A 10 37.95 15.56 -19.35
CA SER A 10 36.56 15.21 -19.04
C SER A 10 35.63 16.31 -19.56
N LYS A 11 34.44 15.98 -20.07
CA LYS A 11 33.37 16.97 -20.30
C LYS A 11 31.99 16.42 -19.92
N SER A 12 31.28 17.26 -19.18
CA SER A 12 30.05 17.02 -18.43
C SER A 12 28.78 17.53 -19.15
N VAL A 13 27.65 16.83 -18.94
CA VAL A 13 26.29 17.33 -18.62
C VAL A 13 25.52 18.15 -19.68
N LYS A 14 24.26 17.74 -19.98
CA LYS A 14 23.04 18.56 -19.76
C LYS A 14 21.72 17.83 -20.04
N LYS A 15 20.93 17.66 -18.98
CA LYS A 15 19.47 17.44 -18.96
C LYS A 15 18.79 18.76 -19.35
N LYS A 16 17.77 18.74 -20.22
CA LYS A 16 16.87 19.88 -20.43
C LYS A 16 15.41 19.42 -20.41
N ASN A 17 14.71 19.82 -19.35
CA ASN A 17 13.27 19.74 -19.17
C ASN A 17 12.60 20.87 -19.98
N THR A 18 11.48 20.58 -20.65
CA THR A 18 10.49 21.64 -20.99
C THR A 18 9.07 21.08 -21.13
N LYS A 19 8.27 21.37 -20.10
CA LYS A 19 6.85 21.77 -20.03
C LYS A 19 5.83 21.28 -21.08
N THR A 20 4.80 20.66 -20.50
CA THR A 20 3.41 20.42 -20.94
C THR A 20 2.66 21.64 -21.48
N LYS A 21 1.88 21.44 -22.55
CA LYS A 21 0.65 22.19 -22.87
C LYS A 21 -0.43 21.21 -23.37
N SER A 22 -1.61 21.30 -22.77
CA SER A 22 -2.83 20.52 -22.98
C SER A 22 -3.67 21.00 -24.16
N VAL A 23 -4.25 20.09 -24.96
CA VAL A 23 -5.58 20.27 -25.62
C VAL A 23 -6.25 18.90 -25.80
N ALA A 24 -7.55 18.82 -25.47
CA ALA A 24 -8.38 17.62 -25.53
C ALA A 24 -9.02 17.35 -26.91
N LYS A 25 -9.04 16.04 -27.25
CA LYS A 25 -9.94 15.24 -28.11
C LYS A 25 -10.54 15.80 -29.41
N LYS A 26 -10.14 15.19 -30.53
CA LYS A 26 -10.98 14.96 -31.73
C LYS A 26 -10.88 13.47 -32.11
N ALA A 27 -11.99 12.86 -32.49
CA ALA A 27 -12.05 11.44 -32.92
C ALA A 27 -11.04 11.17 -34.05
N PRO A 28 -10.36 10.00 -34.07
CA PRO A 28 -9.33 9.74 -35.05
C PRO A 28 -9.96 9.62 -36.44
N SER A 29 -9.65 10.57 -37.32
CA SER A 29 -9.87 10.45 -38.76
C SER A 29 -9.33 9.10 -39.25
N ASN A 30 -9.99 8.46 -40.22
CA ASN A 30 -9.56 7.18 -40.81
C ASN A 30 -8.08 7.19 -41.26
N SER A 31 -7.51 8.36 -41.56
CA SER A 31 -6.08 8.52 -41.85
C SER A 31 -5.15 8.29 -40.64
N ALA A 32 -5.61 8.60 -39.42
CA ALA A 32 -4.86 8.38 -38.19
C ALA A 32 -4.84 6.89 -37.78
N LEU A 33 -5.92 6.16 -38.07
CA LEU A 33 -5.96 4.70 -37.90
C LEU A 33 -5.05 4.00 -38.90
N LEU A 34 -5.09 4.40 -40.19
CA LEU A 34 -4.19 3.86 -41.21
C LEU A 34 -2.72 4.11 -40.88
N LYS A 35 -2.36 5.29 -40.36
CA LYS A 35 -0.99 5.57 -39.88
C LYS A 35 -0.59 4.69 -38.69
N LYS A 36 -1.49 4.44 -37.73
CA LYS A 36 -1.20 3.53 -36.61
C LYS A 36 -1.02 2.09 -37.08
N VAL A 37 -1.84 1.61 -38.01
CA VAL A 37 -1.72 0.27 -38.58
C VAL A 37 -0.43 0.13 -39.39
N ALA A 38 -0.04 1.16 -40.16
CA ALA A 38 1.24 1.20 -40.85
C ALA A 38 2.41 1.16 -39.87
N ASN A 39 2.38 1.97 -38.80
CA ASN A 39 3.43 1.98 -37.77
C ASN A 39 3.55 0.64 -37.02
N VAL A 40 2.41 -0.02 -36.73
CA VAL A 40 2.40 -1.36 -36.12
C VAL A 40 2.97 -2.39 -37.09
N SER A 41 2.64 -2.31 -38.38
CA SER A 41 3.21 -3.18 -39.43
C SER A 41 4.72 -3.01 -39.55
N ASP A 42 5.21 -1.77 -39.53
CA ASP A 42 6.64 -1.47 -39.59
C ASP A 42 7.38 -1.90 -38.31
N SER A 43 6.74 -1.75 -37.14
CA SER A 43 7.26 -2.27 -35.87
C SER A 43 7.33 -3.80 -35.87
N ASN A 44 6.32 -4.49 -36.40
CA ASN A 44 6.31 -5.94 -36.52
C ASN A 44 7.36 -6.45 -37.51
N LYS A 45 7.58 -5.73 -38.62
CA LYS A 45 8.69 -6.03 -39.55
C LYS A 45 10.05 -5.85 -38.88
N THR A 46 10.20 -4.84 -38.02
CA THR A 46 11.45 -4.58 -37.29
C THR A 46 11.71 -5.68 -36.26
N LEU A 47 10.69 -6.04 -35.47
CA LEU A 47 10.76 -7.15 -34.52
C LEU A 47 11.09 -8.48 -35.22
N SER A 48 10.48 -8.76 -36.37
CA SER A 48 10.77 -9.96 -37.17
C SER A 48 12.24 -10.00 -37.65
N LYS A 49 12.81 -8.85 -38.03
CA LYS A 49 14.24 -8.74 -38.39
C LYS A 49 15.14 -8.99 -37.18
N GLU A 50 14.78 -8.46 -36.00
CA GLU A 50 15.52 -8.69 -34.76
C GLU A 50 15.46 -10.16 -34.31
N ILE A 51 14.29 -10.80 -34.36
CA ILE A 51 14.13 -12.23 -34.05
C ILE A 51 15.03 -13.07 -34.97
N LYS A 52 15.04 -12.77 -36.28
CA LYS A 52 15.96 -13.46 -37.22
C LYS A 52 17.44 -13.25 -36.86
N SER A 53 17.80 -12.04 -36.43
CA SER A 53 19.16 -11.75 -35.97
C SER A 53 19.51 -12.56 -34.72
N MET A 54 18.60 -12.63 -33.74
CA MET A 54 18.78 -13.44 -32.53
C MET A 54 18.90 -14.93 -32.82
N THR A 55 18.08 -15.48 -33.73
CA THR A 55 18.20 -16.89 -34.14
C THR A 55 19.56 -17.17 -34.77
N LYS A 56 20.09 -16.23 -35.56
CA LYS A 56 21.43 -16.35 -36.14
C LYS A 56 22.51 -16.36 -35.05
N ILE A 57 22.43 -15.46 -34.07
CA ILE A 57 23.36 -15.42 -32.93
C ILE A 57 23.31 -16.72 -32.15
N PHE A 58 22.12 -17.29 -31.92
CA PHE A 58 21.98 -18.56 -31.22
C PHE A 58 22.66 -19.71 -31.99
N ALA A 59 22.48 -19.78 -33.31
CA ALA A 59 23.14 -20.77 -34.14
C ALA A 59 24.68 -20.63 -34.12
N ASP A 60 25.19 -19.40 -34.14
CA ASP A 60 26.64 -19.15 -34.06
C ASP A 60 27.21 -19.50 -32.67
N ASN A 61 26.47 -19.22 -31.59
CA ASN A 61 26.84 -19.63 -30.23
C ASN A 61 26.93 -21.15 -30.09
N GLN A 62 26.04 -21.91 -30.74
CA GLN A 62 26.12 -23.38 -30.75
C GLN A 62 27.40 -23.88 -31.44
N LYS A 63 27.84 -23.24 -32.53
CA LYS A 63 29.10 -23.58 -33.19
C LYS A 63 30.30 -23.31 -32.27
N VAL A 64 30.28 -22.20 -31.53
CA VAL A 64 31.33 -21.88 -30.56
C VAL A 64 31.41 -22.94 -29.47
N LEU A 65 30.27 -23.38 -28.93
CA LEU A 65 30.24 -24.43 -27.91
C LEU A 65 30.80 -25.77 -28.42
N ILE A 66 30.46 -26.17 -29.65
CA ILE A 66 31.03 -27.37 -30.28
C ILE A 66 32.54 -27.26 -30.44
N SER A 67 33.04 -26.08 -30.84
CA SER A 67 34.48 -25.82 -30.95
C SER A 67 35.19 -25.95 -29.60
N ILE A 68 34.60 -25.40 -28.53
CA ILE A 68 35.12 -25.52 -27.17
C ILE A 68 35.19 -26.98 -26.72
N LYS A 69 34.14 -27.77 -27.01
CA LYS A 69 34.12 -29.19 -26.71
C LYS A 69 35.29 -29.93 -27.40
N ASN A 70 35.49 -29.69 -28.70
CA ASN A 70 36.58 -30.32 -29.45
C ASN A 70 37.96 -29.90 -28.92
N MET A 71 38.12 -28.65 -28.48
CA MET A 71 39.35 -28.19 -27.83
C MET A 71 39.59 -28.91 -26.50
N ILE A 72 38.55 -29.09 -25.66
CA ILE A 72 38.65 -29.83 -24.39
C ILE A 72 39.06 -31.28 -24.66
N ASP A 73 38.44 -31.95 -25.63
CA ASP A 73 38.78 -33.33 -26.00
C ASP A 73 40.25 -33.45 -26.45
N THR A 74 40.73 -32.46 -27.24
CA THR A 74 42.14 -32.39 -27.68
C THR A 74 43.10 -32.19 -26.51
N VAL A 75 42.77 -31.30 -25.57
CA VAL A 75 43.58 -31.06 -24.38
C VAL A 75 43.61 -32.29 -23.47
N SER A 76 42.49 -32.99 -23.32
CA SER A 76 42.40 -34.23 -22.55
C SER A 76 43.31 -35.31 -23.11
N SER A 77 43.30 -35.51 -24.44
CA SER A 77 44.17 -36.46 -25.13
C SER A 77 45.66 -36.12 -24.98
N ALA A 78 46.02 -34.83 -25.10
CA ALA A 78 47.39 -34.38 -24.89
C ALA A 78 47.87 -34.63 -23.45
N LEU A 79 46.99 -34.44 -22.46
CA LEU A 79 47.32 -34.66 -21.05
C LEU A 79 47.58 -36.14 -20.74
N GLU A 80 46.80 -37.06 -21.32
CA GLU A 80 47.06 -38.51 -21.21
C GLU A 80 48.41 -38.91 -21.81
N GLN A 81 48.79 -38.33 -22.96
CA GLN A 81 50.08 -38.62 -23.59
C GLN A 81 51.26 -38.16 -22.72
N ILE A 82 51.18 -36.95 -22.14
CA ILE A 82 52.20 -36.42 -21.23
C ILE A 82 52.38 -37.34 -20.01
N GLN A 83 51.27 -37.82 -19.44
CA GLN A 83 51.33 -38.75 -18.30
C GLN A 83 52.02 -40.08 -18.67
N LYS A 84 51.77 -40.62 -19.87
CA LYS A 84 52.46 -41.84 -20.34
C LYS A 84 53.96 -41.61 -20.54
N GLN A 85 54.35 -40.48 -21.13
CA GLN A 85 55.77 -40.16 -21.34
C GLN A 85 56.53 -39.97 -20.02
N SER A 86 55.92 -39.33 -19.03
CA SER A 86 56.54 -39.15 -17.71
C SER A 86 56.90 -40.50 -17.06
N ARG A 87 56.06 -41.53 -17.19
CA ARG A 87 56.37 -42.88 -16.69
C ARG A 87 57.57 -43.51 -17.39
N GLN A 88 57.71 -43.31 -18.71
CA GLN A 88 58.86 -43.83 -19.47
C GLN A 88 60.17 -43.17 -19.06
N ILE A 89 60.15 -41.86 -18.80
CA ILE A 89 61.34 -41.11 -18.36
C ILE A 89 61.88 -41.67 -17.04
N ASN A 90 60.99 -41.97 -16.07
CA ASN A 90 61.40 -42.53 -14.79
C ASN A 90 62.11 -43.88 -14.93
N ILE A 91 61.68 -44.73 -15.87
CA ILE A 91 62.32 -46.03 -16.14
C ILE A 91 63.73 -45.82 -16.72
N ILE A 92 63.88 -44.90 -17.69
CA ILE A 92 65.16 -44.60 -18.32
C ILE A 92 66.16 -44.03 -17.30
N GLU A 93 65.69 -43.19 -16.38
CA GLU A 93 66.52 -42.65 -15.30
C GLU A 93 67.06 -43.76 -14.38
N GLU A 94 66.20 -44.71 -13.98
CA GLU A 94 66.59 -45.85 -13.15
C GLU A 94 67.65 -46.73 -13.85
N ASP A 95 67.45 -47.05 -15.13
CA ASP A 95 68.41 -47.85 -15.91
C ASP A 95 69.76 -47.15 -16.08
N THR A 96 69.76 -45.83 -16.26
CA THR A 96 70.98 -45.02 -16.37
C THR A 96 71.79 -45.05 -15.07
N GLN A 97 71.12 -44.97 -13.91
CA GLN A 97 71.78 -45.08 -12.62
C GLN A 97 72.40 -46.47 -12.40
N LYS A 98 71.68 -47.54 -12.79
CA LYS A 98 72.20 -48.92 -12.74
C LYS A 98 73.46 -49.08 -13.60
N LEU A 99 73.45 -48.57 -14.83
CA LEU A 99 74.62 -48.61 -15.71
C LEU A 99 75.82 -47.86 -15.13
N PHE A 100 75.61 -46.67 -14.57
CA PHE A 100 76.69 -45.90 -13.95
C PHE A 100 77.33 -46.63 -12.76
N SER A 101 76.50 -47.29 -11.93
CA SER A 101 76.99 -48.11 -10.81
C SER A 101 77.84 -49.30 -11.29
N GLY A 102 77.40 -50.01 -12.33
CA GLY A 102 78.13 -51.13 -12.93
C GLY A 102 79.48 -50.69 -13.54
N LEU A 103 79.49 -49.54 -14.24
CA LEU A 103 80.71 -49.00 -14.83
C LEU A 103 81.76 -48.64 -13.77
N ASN A 104 81.33 -48.03 -12.66
CA ASN A 104 82.25 -47.72 -11.55
C ASN A 104 82.85 -48.98 -10.93
N GLN A 105 82.11 -50.09 -10.85
CA GLN A 105 82.63 -51.37 -10.36
C GLN A 105 83.72 -51.93 -11.29
N VAL A 106 83.50 -51.90 -12.61
CA VAL A 106 84.51 -52.33 -13.60
C VAL A 106 85.75 -51.45 -13.53
N ARG A 107 85.60 -50.14 -13.35
CA ARG A 107 86.73 -49.21 -13.17
C ARG A 107 87.53 -49.52 -11.90
N GLY A 108 86.87 -49.88 -10.80
CA GLY A 108 87.52 -50.33 -9.56
C GLY A 108 88.45 -51.54 -9.77
N GLN A 109 88.15 -52.39 -10.77
CA GLN A 109 88.96 -53.55 -11.13
C GLN A 109 90.18 -53.24 -12.02
N SER A 110 90.37 -51.99 -12.46
CA SER A 110 91.57 -51.58 -13.23
C SER A 110 92.87 -51.85 -12.48
N LYS A 111 92.86 -51.75 -11.14
CA LYS A 111 94.01 -52.11 -10.30
C LYS A 111 94.38 -53.59 -10.39
N LEU A 112 93.42 -54.47 -10.69
CA LEU A 112 93.68 -55.90 -10.88
C LEU A 112 94.45 -56.15 -12.17
N VAL A 113 94.13 -55.40 -13.24
CA VAL A 113 94.82 -55.48 -14.53
C VAL A 113 96.30 -55.11 -14.40
N SER A 114 96.60 -54.01 -13.69
CA SER A 114 97.99 -53.62 -13.40
C SER A 114 98.73 -54.70 -12.62
N LYS A 115 98.11 -55.28 -11.58
CA LYS A 115 98.72 -56.35 -10.78
C LYS A 115 98.99 -57.61 -11.60
N ILE A 116 98.07 -58.01 -12.48
CA ILE A 116 98.25 -59.16 -13.38
C ILE A 116 99.42 -58.90 -14.34
N ASN A 117 99.53 -57.69 -14.87
CA ASN A 117 100.63 -57.30 -15.76
C ASN A 117 101.99 -57.36 -15.05
N ASP A 118 102.07 -56.82 -13.84
CA ASP A 118 103.31 -56.85 -13.04
C ASP A 118 103.73 -58.28 -12.66
N GLN A 119 102.76 -59.12 -12.29
CA GLN A 119 103.01 -60.54 -12.02
C GLN A 119 103.47 -61.30 -13.27
N THR A 120 102.92 -60.97 -14.44
CA THR A 120 103.34 -61.56 -15.72
C THR A 120 104.79 -61.22 -16.04
N ASN A 121 105.19 -59.96 -15.81
CA ASN A 121 106.57 -59.52 -16.01
C ASN A 121 107.55 -60.22 -15.05
N LEU A 122 107.17 -60.37 -13.78
CA LEU A 122 107.97 -61.11 -12.79
C LEU A 122 108.10 -62.61 -13.16
N LEU A 123 107.05 -63.21 -13.70
CA LEU A 123 107.08 -64.59 -14.18
C LEU A 123 108.02 -64.73 -15.38
N GLN A 124 108.01 -63.77 -16.30
CA GLN A 124 108.89 -63.73 -17.46
C GLN A 124 110.37 -63.66 -17.05
N GLU A 125 110.71 -62.84 -16.05
CA GLU A 125 112.09 -62.76 -15.55
C GLU A 125 112.55 -64.07 -14.91
N LYS A 126 111.69 -64.72 -14.12
CA LYS A 126 112.00 -66.02 -13.48
C LYS A 126 112.15 -67.15 -14.51
N ILE A 127 111.32 -67.18 -15.54
CA ILE A 127 111.41 -68.19 -16.60
C ILE A 127 112.67 -67.99 -17.45
N SER A 128 113.06 -66.76 -17.76
CA SER A 128 114.32 -66.48 -18.44
C SER A 128 115.53 -67.03 -17.65
N LYS A 129 115.56 -66.86 -16.32
CA LYS A 129 116.62 -67.42 -15.46
C LYS A 129 116.63 -68.96 -15.44
N ILE A 130 115.46 -69.60 -15.43
CA ILE A 130 115.35 -71.07 -15.50
C ILE A 130 115.83 -71.58 -16.87
N THR A 131 115.51 -70.87 -17.95
CA THR A 131 115.91 -71.20 -19.32
C THR A 131 117.43 -71.17 -19.50
N GLU A 132 118.10 -70.21 -18.84
CA GLU A 132 119.56 -70.10 -18.83
C GLU A 132 120.23 -71.28 -18.08
N THR A 133 119.53 -71.85 -17.09
CA THR A 133 120.06 -72.93 -16.23
C THR A 133 119.83 -74.34 -16.81
N GLN A 134 118.90 -74.53 -17.77
CA GLN A 134 118.44 -75.85 -18.23
C GLN A 134 118.94 -76.32 -19.62
N ARG A 135 120.01 -75.75 -20.17
CA ARG A 135 120.57 -76.14 -21.49
C ARG A 135 121.15 -77.57 -21.60
N ALA A 136 121.09 -78.40 -20.55
CA ALA A 136 121.83 -79.67 -20.48
C ALA A 136 120.99 -80.96 -20.32
N GLN A 137 119.66 -80.96 -20.52
CA GLN A 137 118.83 -82.16 -20.33
C GLN A 137 117.77 -82.35 -21.45
N PRO A 138 117.60 -83.56 -22.03
CA PRO A 138 116.71 -83.83 -23.15
C PRO A 138 115.19 -83.88 -22.81
N ALA A 139 114.80 -83.73 -21.54
CA ALA A 139 113.38 -83.61 -21.14
C ALA A 139 112.85 -82.15 -21.18
N GLY A 140 113.72 -81.16 -21.39
CA GLY A 140 113.36 -79.74 -21.43
C GLY A 140 112.55 -79.34 -22.67
N GLU A 141 112.72 -80.04 -23.79
CA GLU A 141 112.25 -79.57 -25.11
C GLU A 141 110.72 -79.58 -25.26
N LYS A 142 110.01 -80.60 -24.74
CA LYS A 142 108.53 -80.64 -24.75
C LYS A 142 107.89 -79.64 -23.77
N ILE A 143 108.53 -79.38 -22.64
CA ILE A 143 108.07 -78.36 -21.68
C ILE A 143 108.31 -76.97 -22.26
N LEU A 144 109.45 -76.76 -22.92
CA LEU A 144 109.78 -75.52 -23.63
C LEU A 144 108.73 -75.20 -24.69
N GLN A 145 108.31 -76.19 -25.48
CA GLN A 145 107.30 -75.99 -26.53
C GLN A 145 105.95 -75.57 -25.93
N LYS A 146 105.42 -76.29 -24.93
CA LYS A 146 104.15 -75.93 -24.29
C LYS A 146 104.20 -74.58 -23.58
N VAL A 147 105.32 -74.24 -22.96
CA VAL A 147 105.52 -72.94 -22.31
C VAL A 147 105.57 -71.83 -23.36
N SER A 148 106.27 -72.05 -24.48
CA SER A 148 106.32 -71.12 -25.62
C SER A 148 104.93 -70.88 -26.22
N ASP A 149 104.16 -71.94 -26.49
CA ASP A 149 102.80 -71.84 -27.04
C ASP A 149 101.86 -71.10 -26.08
N SER A 150 102.02 -71.31 -24.77
CA SER A 150 101.29 -70.57 -23.74
C SER A 150 101.70 -69.09 -23.69
N PHE A 151 102.97 -68.76 -23.90
CA PHE A 151 103.43 -67.38 -23.99
C PHE A 151 102.89 -66.66 -25.22
N ASP A 152 102.83 -67.33 -26.37
CA ASP A 152 102.24 -66.75 -27.58
C ASP A 152 100.74 -66.52 -27.40
N SER A 153 100.04 -67.43 -26.70
CA SER A 153 98.62 -67.25 -26.34
C SER A 153 98.41 -66.09 -25.36
N ILE A 154 99.25 -65.96 -24.32
CA ILE A 154 99.21 -64.84 -23.37
C ILE A 154 99.52 -63.53 -24.08
N ARG A 155 100.51 -63.52 -24.98
CA ARG A 155 100.88 -62.35 -25.79
C ARG A 155 99.76 -61.95 -26.75
N ASN A 156 99.07 -62.92 -27.36
CA ASN A 156 97.93 -62.66 -28.23
C ASN A 156 96.74 -62.10 -27.43
N ASN A 157 96.42 -62.68 -26.28
CA ASN A 157 95.39 -62.17 -25.38
C ASN A 157 95.72 -60.76 -24.87
N SER A 158 96.99 -60.49 -24.54
CA SER A 158 97.45 -59.14 -24.16
C SER A 158 97.30 -58.13 -25.30
N LYS A 159 97.57 -58.52 -26.55
CA LYS A 159 97.29 -57.66 -27.73
C LYS A 159 95.79 -57.41 -27.91
N MET A 160 94.94 -58.40 -27.61
CA MET A 160 93.49 -58.24 -27.65
C MET A 160 93.00 -57.26 -26.58
N ILE A 161 93.54 -57.35 -25.36
CA ILE A 161 93.26 -56.40 -24.26
C ILE A 161 93.74 -54.99 -24.60
N MET A 162 94.90 -54.84 -25.24
CA MET A 162 95.35 -53.54 -25.76
C MET A 162 94.39 -52.97 -26.81
N LYS A 163 93.92 -53.78 -27.76
CA LYS A 163 92.91 -53.35 -28.75
C LYS A 163 91.58 -52.98 -28.10
N ILE A 164 91.15 -53.69 -27.05
CA ILE A 164 89.95 -53.34 -26.28
C ILE A 164 90.15 -52.02 -25.54
N SER A 165 91.33 -51.81 -24.93
CA SER A 165 91.65 -50.55 -24.24
C SER A 165 91.69 -49.37 -25.21
N GLN A 166 92.28 -49.55 -26.39
CA GLN A 166 92.28 -48.55 -27.44
C GLN A 166 90.87 -48.23 -27.95
N ARG A 167 90.00 -49.25 -28.12
CA ARG A 167 88.58 -49.04 -28.43
C ARG A 167 87.82 -48.35 -27.29
N ILE A 168 88.18 -48.57 -26.03
CA ILE A 168 87.60 -47.86 -24.87
C ILE A 168 88.01 -46.39 -24.90
N ASP A 169 89.25 -46.08 -25.24
CA ASP A 169 89.72 -44.70 -25.42
C ASP A 169 89.03 -44.02 -26.61
N GLU A 170 88.83 -44.72 -27.73
CA GLU A 170 88.04 -44.23 -28.87
C GLU A 170 86.57 -43.99 -28.48
N VAL A 171 85.92 -44.93 -27.77
CA VAL A 171 84.55 -44.75 -27.26
C VAL A 171 84.48 -43.59 -26.26
N ARG A 172 85.50 -43.38 -25.44
CA ARG A 172 85.59 -42.24 -24.54
C ARG A 172 85.75 -40.94 -25.32
N ASP A 173 86.56 -40.92 -26.36
CA ASP A 173 86.75 -39.75 -27.21
C ASP A 173 85.47 -39.44 -28.01
N ASP A 174 84.73 -40.46 -28.43
CA ASP A 174 83.40 -40.33 -29.03
C ASP A 174 82.36 -39.85 -28.02
N ILE A 175 82.37 -40.33 -26.77
CA ILE A 175 81.53 -39.80 -25.68
C ILE A 175 81.89 -38.35 -25.39
N ASN A 176 83.18 -38.00 -25.37
CA ASN A 176 83.64 -36.63 -25.20
C ASN A 176 83.27 -35.75 -26.40
N LYS A 177 83.28 -36.26 -27.63
CA LYS A 177 82.80 -35.57 -28.83
C LYS A 177 81.28 -35.41 -28.82
N VAL A 178 80.52 -36.41 -28.40
CA VAL A 178 79.06 -36.30 -28.20
C VAL A 178 78.76 -35.27 -27.10
N SER A 179 79.56 -35.25 -26.02
CA SER A 179 79.49 -34.22 -24.97
C SER A 179 79.92 -32.83 -25.48
N ALA A 180 80.89 -32.73 -26.38
CA ALA A 180 81.30 -31.48 -27.00
C ALA A 180 80.30 -30.99 -28.06
N LYS A 181 79.58 -31.91 -28.72
CA LYS A 181 78.44 -31.60 -29.61
C LYS A 181 77.18 -31.23 -28.82
N ALA A 182 77.09 -31.68 -27.57
CA ALA A 182 76.19 -31.14 -26.54
C ALA A 182 76.72 -29.82 -25.91
N GLY A 183 77.95 -29.44 -26.22
CA GLY A 183 78.56 -28.18 -25.80
C GLY A 183 78.27 -27.01 -26.75
N SER A 184 77.38 -26.12 -26.30
CA SER A 184 77.55 -24.65 -26.43
C SER A 184 76.77 -23.83 -27.49
N SER A 185 75.72 -24.30 -28.16
CA SER A 185 74.75 -23.35 -28.76
C SER A 185 73.29 -23.81 -28.72
N THR A 186 73.01 -25.07 -29.07
CA THR A 186 71.63 -25.60 -29.13
C THR A 186 71.01 -25.85 -27.76
N ILE A 187 71.75 -26.45 -26.81
CA ILE A 187 71.25 -26.65 -25.44
C ILE A 187 71.04 -25.31 -24.73
N GLY A 188 71.90 -24.32 -24.99
CA GLY A 188 71.73 -22.96 -24.46
C GLY A 188 70.47 -22.29 -24.99
N THR A 189 70.16 -22.45 -26.27
CA THR A 189 68.91 -21.94 -26.86
C THR A 189 67.68 -22.68 -26.33
N GLU A 190 67.73 -24.00 -26.18
CA GLU A 190 66.63 -24.80 -25.62
C GLU A 190 66.35 -24.44 -24.16
N ILE A 191 67.40 -24.27 -23.34
CA ILE A 191 67.27 -23.78 -21.97
C ILE A 191 66.71 -22.35 -21.94
N GLY A 192 67.13 -21.49 -22.87
CA GLY A 192 66.58 -20.15 -23.04
C GLY A 192 65.09 -20.16 -23.39
N ASP A 193 64.66 -21.08 -24.24
CA ASP A 193 63.26 -21.27 -24.63
C ASP A 193 62.42 -21.83 -23.49
N ILE A 194 62.95 -22.80 -22.74
CA ILE A 194 62.33 -23.32 -21.52
C ILE A 194 62.18 -22.19 -20.50
N ARG A 195 63.21 -21.37 -20.30
CA ARG A 195 63.16 -20.22 -19.39
C ARG A 195 62.07 -19.23 -19.79
N ARG A 196 61.95 -18.90 -21.08
CA ARG A 196 60.87 -18.03 -21.60
C ARG A 196 59.49 -18.65 -21.37
N LYS A 197 59.35 -19.96 -21.56
CA LYS A 197 58.09 -20.68 -21.25
C LYS A 197 57.78 -20.66 -19.76
N ILE A 198 58.78 -20.85 -18.89
CA ILE A 198 58.63 -20.75 -17.43
C ILE A 198 58.21 -19.34 -17.01
N GLU A 199 58.84 -18.30 -17.56
CA GLU A 199 58.47 -16.90 -17.30
C GLU A 199 57.01 -16.63 -17.74
N SER A 200 56.61 -17.15 -18.91
CA SER A 200 55.23 -17.05 -19.40
C SER A 200 54.24 -17.83 -18.53
N ILE A 201 54.63 -19.01 -18.01
CA ILE A 201 53.83 -19.80 -17.07
C ILE A 201 53.70 -19.05 -15.74
N SER A 202 54.77 -18.43 -15.25
CA SER A 202 54.75 -17.61 -14.03
C SER A 202 53.79 -16.43 -14.16
N GLY A 203 53.85 -15.69 -15.28
CA GLY A 203 52.91 -14.61 -15.55
C GLY A 203 51.45 -15.10 -15.67
N LYS A 204 51.22 -16.30 -16.22
CA LYS A 204 49.89 -16.93 -16.22
C LYS A 204 49.45 -17.37 -14.82
N ALA A 205 50.36 -17.79 -13.97
CA ALA A 205 50.07 -18.14 -12.58
C ALA A 205 49.66 -16.91 -11.75
N GLU A 206 50.30 -15.76 -11.97
CA GLU A 206 49.87 -14.49 -11.37
C GLU A 206 48.47 -14.06 -11.83
N GLN A 207 48.14 -14.26 -13.11
CA GLN A 207 46.78 -14.03 -13.62
C GLN A 207 45.75 -14.97 -12.98
N ILE A 208 46.13 -16.22 -12.69
CA ILE A 208 45.27 -17.18 -11.96
C ILE A 208 45.01 -16.70 -10.53
N GLU A 209 45.99 -16.11 -9.85
CA GLU A 209 45.79 -15.54 -8.51
C GLU A 209 44.83 -14.34 -8.55
N SER A 210 44.94 -13.47 -9.57
CA SER A 210 43.98 -12.40 -9.81
C SER A 210 42.55 -12.92 -10.08
N LEU A 211 42.42 -13.97 -10.90
CA LEU A 211 41.15 -14.65 -11.16
C LEU A 211 40.54 -15.24 -9.87
N ARG A 212 41.37 -15.69 -8.93
CA ARG A 212 40.91 -16.18 -7.62
C ARG A 212 40.24 -15.09 -6.80
N GLY A 213 40.80 -13.88 -6.80
CA GLY A 213 40.18 -12.70 -6.16
C GLY A 213 38.83 -12.35 -6.77
N VAL A 214 38.75 -12.32 -8.11
CA VAL A 214 37.48 -12.11 -8.84
C VAL A 214 36.45 -13.19 -8.47
N MET A 215 36.88 -14.44 -8.33
CA MET A 215 35.99 -15.53 -7.95
C MET A 215 35.49 -15.43 -6.51
N SER A 216 36.30 -14.89 -5.59
CA SER A 216 35.85 -14.56 -4.23
C SER A 216 34.78 -13.47 -4.22
N ASN A 217 34.99 -12.40 -4.98
CA ASN A 217 34.02 -11.31 -5.08
C ASN A 217 32.70 -11.80 -5.70
N LEU A 218 32.78 -12.59 -6.78
CA LEU A 218 31.59 -13.22 -7.39
C LEU A 218 30.84 -14.12 -6.40
N LYS A 219 31.56 -14.85 -5.54
CA LYS A 219 30.94 -15.67 -4.50
C LYS A 219 30.19 -14.82 -3.48
N GLU A 220 30.76 -13.70 -3.04
CA GLU A 220 30.11 -12.76 -2.12
C GLU A 220 28.88 -12.09 -2.74
N GLU A 221 28.98 -11.63 -3.99
CA GLU A 221 27.85 -11.09 -4.74
C GLU A 221 26.73 -12.13 -4.89
N LEU A 222 27.07 -13.38 -5.18
CA LEU A 222 26.09 -14.47 -5.31
C LEU A 222 25.42 -14.79 -3.98
N GLN A 223 26.14 -14.76 -2.86
CA GLN A 223 25.55 -14.87 -1.52
C GLN A 223 24.59 -13.72 -1.20
N SER A 224 24.95 -12.49 -1.59
CA SER A 224 24.07 -11.32 -1.46
C SER A 224 22.80 -11.48 -2.29
N VAL A 225 22.90 -11.91 -3.54
CA VAL A 225 21.74 -12.22 -4.41
C VAL A 225 20.85 -13.31 -3.79
N VAL A 226 21.44 -14.36 -3.20
CA VAL A 226 20.68 -15.41 -2.49
C VAL A 226 19.94 -14.84 -1.27
N SER A 227 20.55 -13.93 -0.49
CA SER A 227 19.85 -13.27 0.62
C SER A 227 18.71 -12.38 0.13
N ASN A 228 18.91 -11.61 -0.95
CA ASN A 228 17.85 -10.81 -1.57
C ASN A 228 16.70 -11.68 -2.08
N THR A 229 16.99 -12.90 -2.54
CA THR A 229 15.96 -13.88 -2.96
C THR A 229 15.08 -14.32 -1.78
N LYS A 230 15.62 -14.41 -0.55
CA LYS A 230 14.80 -14.66 0.65
C LYS A 230 13.90 -13.48 1.00
N SER A 231 14.36 -12.24 0.79
CA SER A 231 13.50 -11.06 0.95
C SER A 231 12.34 -11.05 -0.06
N VAL A 232 12.56 -11.57 -1.27
CA VAL A 232 11.50 -11.74 -2.28
C VAL A 232 10.41 -12.70 -1.82
N SER A 233 10.75 -13.81 -1.13
CA SER A 233 9.72 -14.72 -0.60
C SER A 233 8.85 -14.03 0.46
N GLY A 234 9.44 -13.22 1.34
CA GLY A 234 8.66 -12.44 2.32
C GLY A 234 7.72 -11.42 1.66
N ILE A 235 8.12 -10.83 0.53
CA ILE A 235 7.24 -9.97 -0.28
C ILE A 235 6.09 -10.79 -0.89
N THR A 236 6.34 -12.02 -1.34
CA THR A 236 5.29 -12.92 -1.83
C THR A 236 4.23 -13.19 -0.78
N ASP A 237 4.63 -13.49 0.47
CA ASP A 237 3.70 -13.72 1.57
C ASP A 237 2.84 -12.48 1.87
N GLN A 238 3.45 -11.30 1.88
CA GLN A 238 2.74 -10.03 2.04
C GLN A 238 1.75 -9.76 0.91
N ILE A 239 2.10 -10.12 -0.34
CA ILE A 239 1.20 -9.99 -1.49
C ILE A 239 -0.01 -10.91 -1.34
N ASP A 240 0.19 -12.14 -0.85
CA ASP A 240 -0.91 -13.08 -0.61
C ASP A 240 -1.84 -12.59 0.51
N GLU A 241 -1.30 -12.01 1.59
CA GLU A 241 -2.10 -11.38 2.65
C GLU A 241 -2.90 -10.18 2.12
N ILE A 242 -2.28 -9.30 1.33
CA ILE A 242 -2.97 -8.18 0.68
C ILE A 242 -4.09 -8.69 -0.23
N LYS A 243 -3.86 -9.78 -0.98
CA LYS A 243 -4.87 -10.38 -1.85
C LYS A 243 -6.07 -10.91 -1.07
N GLN A 244 -5.85 -11.55 0.07
CA GLN A 244 -6.92 -11.99 0.98
C GLN A 244 -7.73 -10.81 1.54
N ASN A 245 -7.03 -9.73 1.92
CA ASN A 245 -7.67 -8.50 2.40
C ASN A 245 -8.52 -7.84 1.29
N ILE A 246 -8.03 -7.79 0.06
CA ILE A 246 -8.79 -7.26 -1.09
C ILE A 246 -10.05 -8.11 -1.34
N GLN A 247 -9.96 -9.44 -1.27
CA GLN A 247 -11.12 -10.31 -1.41
C GLN A 247 -12.17 -10.06 -0.33
N SER A 248 -11.74 -9.88 0.93
CA SER A 248 -12.62 -9.55 2.05
C SER A 248 -13.29 -8.18 1.91
N ILE A 249 -12.56 -7.18 1.41
CA ILE A 249 -13.14 -5.85 1.10
C ILE A 249 -14.14 -5.96 -0.05
N SER A 250 -13.84 -6.76 -1.07
CA SER A 250 -14.71 -6.97 -2.21
C SER A 250 -16.04 -7.63 -1.82
N SER A 251 -16.02 -8.68 -0.99
CA SER A 251 -17.25 -9.32 -0.50
C SER A 251 -18.09 -8.36 0.34
N ARG A 252 -17.46 -7.61 1.25
CA ARG A 252 -18.13 -6.60 2.07
C ARG A 252 -18.74 -5.48 1.22
N THR A 253 -18.06 -5.05 0.15
CA THR A 253 -18.58 -4.06 -0.80
C THR A 253 -19.80 -4.61 -1.56
N GLY A 254 -19.80 -5.90 -1.92
CA GLY A 254 -20.97 -6.56 -2.50
C GLY A 254 -22.18 -6.55 -1.55
N ASN A 255 -21.97 -6.88 -0.28
CA ASN A 255 -23.03 -6.84 0.74
C ASN A 255 -23.60 -5.43 0.93
N ILE A 256 -22.73 -4.42 1.03
CA ILE A 256 -23.15 -3.00 1.13
C ILE A 256 -23.98 -2.61 -0.10
N GLY A 257 -23.60 -3.07 -1.30
CA GLY A 257 -24.39 -2.86 -2.52
C GLY A 257 -25.81 -3.41 -2.39
N GLY A 258 -25.95 -4.63 -1.86
CA GLY A 258 -27.24 -5.26 -1.58
C GLY A 258 -28.08 -4.47 -0.56
N GLU A 259 -27.49 -4.09 0.57
CA GLU A 259 -28.15 -3.27 1.59
C GLU A 259 -28.62 -1.91 1.03
N LEU A 260 -27.81 -1.26 0.21
CA LEU A 260 -28.15 0.02 -0.41
C LEU A 260 -29.30 -0.13 -1.42
N THR A 261 -29.36 -1.23 -2.16
CA THR A 261 -30.53 -1.53 -3.02
C THR A 261 -31.80 -1.74 -2.20
N ASN A 262 -31.72 -2.41 -1.04
CA ASN A 262 -32.86 -2.58 -0.15
C ASN A 262 -33.33 -1.25 0.44
N LEU A 263 -32.40 -0.41 0.91
CA LEU A 263 -32.71 0.94 1.41
C LEU A 263 -33.35 1.80 0.32
N LYS A 264 -32.84 1.75 -0.91
CA LYS A 264 -33.43 2.45 -2.06
C LYS A 264 -34.89 2.02 -2.30
N ASN A 265 -35.16 0.72 -2.24
CA ASN A 265 -36.51 0.19 -2.42
C ASN A 265 -37.45 0.62 -1.29
N GLN A 266 -36.99 0.56 -0.03
CA GLN A 266 -37.78 1.02 1.12
C GLN A 266 -38.08 2.52 1.03
N LEU A 267 -37.09 3.34 0.69
CA LEU A 267 -37.27 4.78 0.52
C LEU A 267 -38.22 5.10 -0.63
N GLY A 268 -38.14 4.35 -1.74
CA GLY A 268 -39.10 4.44 -2.84
C GLY A 268 -40.54 4.15 -2.37
N GLY A 269 -40.74 3.10 -1.57
CA GLY A 269 -42.04 2.79 -0.99
C GLY A 269 -42.57 3.87 -0.03
N ILE A 270 -41.69 4.49 0.77
CA ILE A 270 -42.06 5.61 1.65
C ILE A 270 -42.45 6.85 0.82
N ALA A 271 -41.71 7.14 -0.24
CA ALA A 271 -42.01 8.25 -1.15
C ALA A 271 -43.40 8.08 -1.78
N SER A 272 -43.70 6.90 -2.33
CA SER A 272 -45.02 6.60 -2.91
C SER A 272 -46.16 6.72 -1.89
N LYS A 273 -45.99 6.19 -0.67
CA LYS A 273 -46.99 6.35 0.41
C LYS A 273 -47.19 7.81 0.84
N THR A 274 -46.13 8.61 0.80
CA THR A 274 -46.20 10.03 1.14
C THR A 274 -46.95 10.80 0.07
N GLU A 275 -46.69 10.50 -1.20
CA GLU A 275 -47.40 11.07 -2.35
C GLU A 275 -48.89 10.75 -2.29
N GLU A 276 -49.26 9.50 -2.01
CA GLU A 276 -50.66 9.07 -1.82
C GLU A 276 -51.35 9.87 -0.70
N LYS A 277 -50.70 10.04 0.46
CA LYS A 277 -51.24 10.84 1.57
C LYS A 277 -51.39 12.31 1.23
N ILE A 278 -50.45 12.89 0.48
CA ILE A 278 -50.52 14.29 0.03
C ILE A 278 -51.70 14.46 -0.94
N SER A 279 -51.90 13.54 -1.88
CA SER A 279 -53.07 13.55 -2.77
C SER A 279 -54.37 13.43 -1.99
N GLY A 280 -54.43 12.53 -1.00
CA GLY A 280 -55.57 12.39 -0.10
C GLY A 280 -55.86 13.68 0.68
N PHE A 281 -54.83 14.32 1.25
CA PHE A 281 -54.96 15.59 1.97
C PHE A 281 -55.42 16.73 1.06
N SER A 282 -54.88 16.83 -0.17
CA SER A 282 -55.28 17.82 -1.15
C SER A 282 -56.76 17.69 -1.51
N SER A 283 -57.28 16.47 -1.64
CA SER A 283 -58.71 16.24 -1.88
C SER A 283 -59.59 16.70 -0.71
N LEU A 284 -59.14 16.49 0.53
CA LEU A 284 -59.84 16.95 1.73
C LEU A 284 -59.82 18.48 1.85
N LEU A 285 -58.69 19.11 1.52
CA LEU A 285 -58.56 20.56 1.51
C LEU A 285 -59.52 21.19 0.50
N ASN A 286 -59.56 20.69 -0.73
CA ASN A 286 -60.51 21.17 -1.75
C ASN A 286 -61.98 21.03 -1.29
N ARG A 287 -62.32 19.91 -0.63
CA ARG A 287 -63.67 19.71 -0.09
C ARG A 287 -63.98 20.67 1.05
N SER A 288 -62.99 20.99 1.88
CA SER A 288 -63.11 21.99 2.95
C SER A 288 -63.35 23.39 2.37
N ASP A 289 -62.58 23.78 1.36
CA ASP A 289 -62.71 25.09 0.71
C ASP A 289 -64.09 25.24 0.03
N GLN A 290 -64.56 24.17 -0.64
CA GLN A 290 -65.89 24.14 -1.22
C GLN A 290 -66.98 24.28 -0.14
N ALA A 291 -66.87 23.54 0.96
CA ALA A 291 -67.83 23.63 2.07
C ALA A 291 -67.85 25.03 2.70
N SER A 292 -66.68 25.68 2.86
CA SER A 292 -66.59 27.06 3.36
C SER A 292 -67.22 28.06 2.40
N SER A 293 -67.01 27.90 1.09
CA SER A 293 -67.64 28.74 0.07
C SER A 293 -69.16 28.60 0.08
N GLU A 294 -69.68 27.37 0.16
CA GLU A 294 -71.11 27.11 0.29
C GLU A 294 -71.70 27.69 1.57
N PHE A 295 -70.98 27.60 2.69
CA PHE A 295 -71.38 28.21 3.96
C PHE A 295 -71.51 29.74 3.84
N HIS A 296 -70.52 30.40 3.24
CA HIS A 296 -70.59 31.85 3.02
C HIS A 296 -71.73 32.25 2.09
N LYS A 297 -71.97 31.47 1.02
CA LYS A 297 -73.10 31.71 0.11
C LYS A 297 -74.43 31.63 0.84
N LYS A 298 -74.67 30.54 1.59
CA LYS A 298 -75.89 30.38 2.40
C LYS A 298 -76.03 31.46 3.48
N THR A 299 -74.92 31.84 4.12
CA THR A 299 -74.92 32.92 5.11
C THR A 299 -75.33 34.25 4.48
N ASN A 300 -74.83 34.57 3.29
CA ASN A 300 -75.21 35.78 2.56
C ASN A 300 -76.68 35.76 2.14
N GLU A 301 -77.20 34.61 1.69
CA GLU A 301 -78.63 34.42 1.38
C GLU A 301 -79.49 34.69 2.63
N ILE A 302 -79.13 34.10 3.78
CA ILE A 302 -79.82 34.34 5.07
C ILE A 302 -79.76 35.82 5.46
N ILE A 303 -78.61 36.48 5.32
CA ILE A 303 -78.47 37.91 5.63
C ILE A 303 -79.40 38.75 4.74
N GLN A 304 -79.52 38.43 3.46
CA GLN A 304 -80.44 39.12 2.54
C GLN A 304 -81.91 38.91 2.94
N GLU A 305 -82.30 37.69 3.31
CA GLU A 305 -83.64 37.40 3.82
C GLU A 305 -83.94 38.17 5.11
N ILE A 306 -82.99 38.22 6.06
CA ILE A 306 -83.08 39.02 7.29
C ILE A 306 -83.28 40.51 6.96
N HIS A 307 -82.54 41.04 5.98
CA HIS A 307 -82.72 42.42 5.53
C HIS A 307 -84.11 42.66 4.89
N GLY A 308 -84.62 41.71 4.12
CA GLY A 308 -85.98 41.75 3.55
C GLY A 308 -87.05 41.82 4.65
N ILE A 309 -86.94 40.96 5.66
CA ILE A 309 -87.81 40.94 6.84
C ILE A 309 -87.71 42.27 7.62
N LYS A 310 -86.50 42.80 7.79
CA LYS A 310 -86.25 44.09 8.45
C LYS A 310 -86.95 45.25 7.73
N ASN A 311 -86.88 45.30 6.41
CA ASN A 311 -87.52 46.36 5.62
C ASN A 311 -89.05 46.29 5.67
N ALA A 312 -89.63 45.09 5.64
CA ALA A 312 -91.07 44.90 5.80
C ALA A 312 -91.55 45.31 7.21
N THR A 313 -90.71 45.10 8.24
CA THR A 313 -91.01 45.40 9.64
C THR A 313 -90.86 46.90 9.99
N ASN A 314 -89.93 47.62 9.36
CA ASN A 314 -89.69 49.06 9.59
C ASN A 314 -90.90 49.95 9.25
N LYS A 315 -91.81 49.51 8.38
CA LYS A 315 -92.99 50.30 7.98
C LYS A 315 -94.14 50.25 9.00
N ALA A 316 -94.04 49.39 10.03
CA ALA A 316 -95.09 49.14 11.02
C ALA A 316 -94.71 49.47 12.48
N SER A 317 -93.46 49.87 12.78
CA SER A 317 -92.90 49.75 14.15
C SER A 317 -91.95 50.90 14.52
N GLU A 318 -92.46 52.11 14.79
CA GLU A 318 -91.64 53.19 15.35
C GLU A 318 -91.60 53.17 16.90
N SER A 319 -92.56 52.49 17.55
CA SER A 319 -92.62 52.34 19.02
C SER A 319 -92.12 50.98 19.53
N THR A 320 -92.34 49.87 18.81
CA THR A 320 -91.95 48.51 19.24
C THR A 320 -90.45 48.22 19.04
N SER A 321 -89.78 48.96 18.15
CA SER A 321 -88.37 48.74 17.80
C SER A 321 -87.38 49.13 18.90
N LYS A 322 -87.73 50.08 19.79
CA LYS A 322 -86.86 50.49 20.91
C LYS A 322 -86.86 49.47 22.05
N GLU A 323 -88.01 48.88 22.36
CA GLU A 323 -88.14 47.83 23.37
C GLU A 323 -87.43 46.53 22.92
N VAL A 324 -87.54 46.16 21.64
CA VAL A 324 -86.82 45.00 21.07
C VAL A 324 -85.31 45.23 21.02
N LEU A 325 -84.85 46.45 20.69
CA LEU A 325 -83.44 46.80 20.71
C LEU A 325 -82.86 46.75 22.13
N ALA A 326 -83.61 47.19 23.13
CA ALA A 326 -83.23 47.08 24.53
C ALA A 326 -83.05 45.62 24.97
N LEU A 327 -83.98 44.73 24.58
CA LEU A 327 -83.88 43.29 24.88
C LEU A 327 -82.70 42.61 24.18
N LEU A 328 -82.40 42.96 22.93
CA LEU A 328 -81.24 42.43 22.21
C LEU A 328 -79.93 42.90 22.85
N LYS A 329 -79.82 44.18 23.21
CA LYS A 329 -78.65 44.72 23.91
C LYS A 329 -78.47 44.12 25.30
N LEU A 330 -79.57 43.86 26.01
CA LEU A 330 -79.58 43.13 27.27
C LEU A 330 -79.07 41.68 27.10
N SER A 331 -79.51 40.98 26.05
CA SER A 331 -79.06 39.62 25.76
C SER A 331 -77.57 39.58 25.38
N GLU A 332 -77.09 40.55 24.60
CA GLU A 332 -75.67 40.70 24.25
C GLU A 332 -74.82 40.91 25.50
N TYR A 333 -75.25 41.83 26.37
CA TYR A 333 -74.61 42.09 27.66
C TYR A 333 -74.56 40.85 28.56
N GLN A 334 -75.70 40.16 28.75
CA GLN A 334 -75.76 38.96 29.59
C GLN A 334 -74.85 37.84 29.05
N SER A 335 -74.77 37.69 27.73
CA SER A 335 -73.86 36.73 27.09
C SER A 335 -72.40 37.09 27.35
N ASN A 336 -72.02 38.36 27.19
CA ASN A 336 -70.65 38.84 27.41
C ASN A 336 -70.20 38.66 28.87
N ILE A 337 -71.04 39.03 29.84
CA ILE A 337 -70.76 38.82 31.26
C ILE A 337 -70.62 37.33 31.59
N ARG A 338 -71.46 36.47 31.01
CA ARG A 338 -71.34 35.01 31.21
C ARG A 338 -70.04 34.46 30.62
N MET A 339 -69.70 34.83 29.39
CA MET A 339 -68.49 34.37 28.71
C MET A 339 -67.23 34.78 29.48
N GLN A 340 -67.17 36.03 29.97
CA GLN A 340 -66.07 36.50 30.80
C GLN A 340 -66.04 35.77 32.16
N ALA A 341 -67.20 35.55 32.77
CA ALA A 341 -67.35 34.79 34.01
C ALA A 341 -67.10 33.28 33.86
N GLU A 342 -66.97 32.72 32.66
CA GLU A 342 -66.62 31.30 32.45
C GLU A 342 -65.11 31.08 32.28
N SER A 343 -64.32 32.15 32.14
CA SER A 343 -62.86 32.05 31.98
C SER A 343 -62.16 31.52 33.24
N LYS A 344 -61.37 30.44 33.11
CA LYS A 344 -60.65 29.83 34.24
C LYS A 344 -59.66 30.76 34.95
N TYR A 345 -59.10 31.73 34.23
CA TYR A 345 -58.15 32.71 34.75
C TYR A 345 -58.60 34.12 34.36
N GLY A 346 -58.36 35.10 35.21
CA GLY A 346 -58.69 36.50 34.94
C GLY A 346 -57.94 37.45 35.86
N THR A 347 -57.92 38.72 35.48
CA THR A 347 -57.21 39.78 36.19
C THR A 347 -58.19 40.84 36.70
N LEU A 348 -57.70 41.75 37.55
CA LEU A 348 -58.49 42.90 38.02
C LEU A 348 -59.06 43.73 36.85
N ASN A 349 -58.31 43.85 35.75
CA ASN A 349 -58.75 44.55 34.53
C ASN A 349 -59.93 43.87 33.82
N ASP A 350 -60.08 42.55 33.96
CA ASP A 350 -61.21 41.83 33.38
C ASP A 350 -62.48 42.03 34.23
N LEU A 351 -62.33 42.10 35.57
CA LEU A 351 -63.41 42.55 36.45
C LEU A 351 -63.80 44.01 36.18
N GLU A 352 -62.82 44.86 35.85
CA GLU A 352 -63.07 46.26 35.50
C GLU A 352 -63.95 46.36 34.26
N LYS A 353 -63.62 45.61 33.20
CA LYS A 353 -64.45 45.54 31.99
C LYS A 353 -65.87 45.05 32.29
N MET A 354 -66.04 44.03 33.14
CA MET A 354 -67.37 43.56 33.54
C MET A 354 -68.16 44.64 34.28
N ALA A 355 -67.51 45.37 35.19
CA ALA A 355 -68.13 46.47 35.93
C ALA A 355 -68.49 47.65 35.03
N THR A 356 -67.60 48.04 34.10
CA THR A 356 -67.85 49.09 33.12
C THR A 356 -69.00 48.71 32.19
N GLN A 357 -69.03 47.48 31.66
CA GLN A 357 -70.13 46.99 30.82
C GLN A 357 -71.47 47.00 31.57
N THR A 358 -71.46 46.68 32.86
CA THR A 358 -72.64 46.74 33.73
C THR A 358 -73.14 48.19 33.86
N SER A 359 -72.22 49.14 34.10
CA SER A 359 -72.53 50.57 34.22
C SER A 359 -73.06 51.16 32.92
N GLU A 360 -72.44 50.85 31.78
CA GLU A 360 -72.89 51.27 30.45
C GLU A 360 -74.30 50.78 30.13
N MET A 361 -74.62 49.54 30.49
CA MET A 361 -75.95 48.98 30.24
C MET A 361 -77.03 49.61 31.13
N VAL A 362 -76.72 49.92 32.38
CA VAL A 362 -77.62 50.67 33.26
C VAL A 362 -77.89 52.05 32.65
N ASN A 363 -76.85 52.77 32.25
CA ASN A 363 -76.97 54.08 31.62
C ASN A 363 -77.74 54.04 30.30
N LEU A 364 -77.58 52.99 29.50
CA LEU A 364 -78.32 52.79 28.25
C LEU A 364 -79.82 52.62 28.52
N PHE A 365 -80.18 51.79 29.50
CA PHE A 365 -81.58 51.60 29.90
C PHE A 365 -82.17 52.87 30.52
N ASP A 366 -81.41 53.62 31.32
CA ASP A 366 -81.88 54.90 31.88
C ASP A 366 -82.12 55.95 30.78
N LYS A 367 -81.24 56.05 29.77
CA LYS A 367 -81.48 56.91 28.59
C LYS A 367 -82.72 56.49 27.82
N LEU A 368 -82.88 55.19 27.56
CA LEU A 368 -84.05 54.65 26.87
C LEU A 368 -85.35 54.89 27.66
N SER A 369 -85.27 54.86 28.99
CA SER A 369 -86.39 55.18 29.88
C SER A 369 -86.78 56.65 29.82
N ILE A 370 -85.80 57.56 29.72
CA ILE A 370 -86.05 59.00 29.57
C ILE A 370 -86.65 59.30 28.19
N GLU A 371 -86.09 58.72 27.13
CA GLU A 371 -86.51 58.96 25.74
C GLU A 371 -87.89 58.38 25.38
N SER A 372 -88.33 57.34 26.10
CA SER A 372 -89.58 56.64 25.79
C SER A 372 -90.74 57.04 26.71
N GLU A 373 -90.54 57.95 27.68
CA GLU A 373 -91.47 58.36 28.76
C GLU A 373 -92.07 57.20 29.58
N LYS A 374 -91.63 55.97 29.33
CA LYS A 374 -91.99 54.74 30.05
C LYS A 374 -90.82 54.33 30.94
N LYS A 375 -91.11 53.83 32.14
CA LYS A 375 -90.11 53.37 33.12
C LYS A 375 -89.47 52.04 32.68
N ILE A 376 -88.65 52.06 31.63
CA ILE A 376 -87.88 50.92 31.12
C ILE A 376 -86.50 50.95 31.80
N VAL A 377 -86.47 50.66 33.10
CA VAL A 377 -85.22 50.56 33.85
C VAL A 377 -84.68 49.13 33.76
N LEU A 378 -83.36 48.98 33.79
CA LEU A 378 -82.73 47.66 33.84
C LEU A 378 -83.29 46.89 35.07
N PRO A 379 -83.86 45.68 34.90
CA PRO A 379 -84.42 44.93 36.02
C PRO A 379 -83.39 44.72 37.11
N HIS A 380 -83.82 44.92 38.35
CA HIS A 380 -82.93 44.87 39.52
C HIS A 380 -82.32 43.47 39.72
N GLU A 381 -83.00 42.42 39.26
CA GLU A 381 -82.51 41.04 39.20
C GLU A 381 -81.26 40.93 38.31
N VAL A 382 -81.22 41.66 37.20
CA VAL A 382 -80.07 41.67 36.28
C VAL A 382 -78.90 42.43 36.90
N ARG A 383 -79.16 43.55 37.58
CA ARG A 383 -78.13 44.29 38.33
C ARG A 383 -77.50 43.41 39.41
N LYS A 384 -78.34 42.75 40.21
CA LYS A 384 -77.91 41.80 41.24
C LYS A 384 -77.14 40.62 40.66
N TRP A 385 -77.62 40.05 39.57
CA TRP A 385 -76.97 38.92 38.90
C TRP A 385 -75.58 39.28 38.39
N ALA A 386 -75.43 40.44 37.75
CA ALA A 386 -74.15 40.90 37.21
C ALA A 386 -73.11 41.12 38.32
N VAL A 387 -73.46 41.85 39.38
CA VAL A 387 -72.57 42.07 40.54
C VAL A 387 -72.24 40.75 41.23
N SER A 388 -73.22 39.83 41.36
CA SER A 388 -72.95 38.49 41.90
C SER A 388 -71.96 37.72 41.04
N LYS A 389 -72.04 37.81 39.70
CA LYS A 389 -71.12 37.13 38.79
C LYS A 389 -69.72 37.71 38.81
N ILE A 390 -69.58 39.02 39.00
CA ILE A 390 -68.28 39.67 39.18
C ILE A 390 -67.62 39.18 40.48
N LEU A 391 -68.38 39.08 41.57
CA LEU A 391 -67.89 38.54 42.85
C LEU A 391 -67.51 37.05 42.75
N ASP A 392 -68.33 36.22 42.09
CA ASP A 392 -68.00 34.80 41.84
C ASP A 392 -66.70 34.65 41.02
N SER A 393 -66.49 35.55 40.05
CA SER A 393 -65.29 35.54 39.20
C SER A 393 -64.06 36.00 39.98
N ALA A 394 -64.24 36.98 40.87
CA ALA A 394 -63.18 37.46 41.75
C ALA A 394 -62.75 36.40 42.78
N ASP A 395 -63.69 35.62 43.32
CA ASP A 395 -63.40 34.46 44.18
C ASP A 395 -62.59 33.40 43.41
N ARG A 396 -63.08 33.00 42.24
CA ARG A 396 -62.41 31.99 41.40
C ARG A 396 -61.00 32.41 40.96
N TRP A 397 -60.76 33.71 40.81
CA TRP A 397 -59.46 34.26 40.42
C TRP A 397 -58.62 34.73 41.62
N GLU A 398 -59.05 34.42 42.86
CA GLU A 398 -58.37 34.74 44.13
C GLU A 398 -58.01 36.22 44.29
N ILE A 399 -58.88 37.13 43.82
CA ILE A 399 -58.64 38.58 43.88
C ILE A 399 -59.09 39.11 45.25
N ARG A 400 -58.25 39.95 45.87
CA ARG A 400 -58.49 40.53 47.20
C ARG A 400 -59.75 41.38 47.23
N PHE A 401 -60.56 41.20 48.27
CA PHE A 401 -61.81 41.93 48.47
C PHE A 401 -61.65 43.46 48.38
N THR A 402 -60.63 44.03 49.01
CA THR A 402 -60.40 45.49 49.01
C THR A 402 -60.20 46.06 47.60
N ASP A 403 -59.57 45.31 46.70
CA ASP A 403 -59.33 45.75 45.32
C ASP A 403 -60.62 45.64 44.49
N VAL A 404 -61.37 44.54 44.67
CA VAL A 404 -62.66 44.31 44.01
C VAL A 404 -63.70 45.33 44.46
N TYR A 405 -63.77 45.62 45.76
CA TYR A 405 -64.73 46.56 46.32
C TYR A 405 -64.45 47.99 45.86
N LYS A 406 -63.19 48.46 45.88
CA LYS A 406 -62.82 49.78 45.35
C LYS A 406 -63.16 49.91 43.86
N LEU A 407 -62.90 48.86 43.08
CA LEU A 407 -63.23 48.82 41.67
C LEU A 407 -64.74 48.94 41.44
N LEU A 408 -65.54 48.14 42.15
CA LEU A 408 -67.00 48.18 42.03
C LEU A 408 -67.57 49.52 42.50
N ALA A 409 -67.08 50.07 43.61
CA ALA A 409 -67.50 51.37 44.12
C ALA A 409 -67.20 52.50 43.12
N ASN A 410 -66.04 52.46 42.47
CA ASN A 410 -65.63 53.47 41.48
C ASN A 410 -66.43 53.36 40.17
N GLN A 411 -66.68 52.15 39.65
CA GLN A 411 -67.27 51.96 38.31
C GLN A 411 -68.80 51.92 38.31
N LEU A 412 -69.43 51.43 39.39
CA LEU A 412 -70.88 51.29 39.50
C LEU A 412 -71.53 52.37 40.39
N GLY A 413 -70.75 52.98 41.30
CA GLY A 413 -71.23 53.94 42.28
C GLY A 413 -71.92 53.30 43.48
N ASN A 414 -71.86 54.00 44.62
CA ASN A 414 -72.34 53.49 45.92
C ASN A 414 -73.84 53.16 45.92
N ASN A 415 -74.66 53.90 45.17
CA ASN A 415 -76.11 53.67 45.12
C ASN A 415 -76.47 52.37 44.41
N LEU A 416 -75.84 52.09 43.27
CA LEU A 416 -76.09 50.85 42.51
C LEU A 416 -75.51 49.64 43.23
N LEU A 417 -74.34 49.80 43.85
CA LEU A 417 -73.73 48.75 44.64
C LEU A 417 -74.58 48.40 45.87
N LYS A 418 -75.15 49.39 46.55
CA LYS A 418 -76.06 49.19 47.70
C LYS A 418 -77.27 48.33 47.37
N GLU A 419 -77.85 48.50 46.18
CA GLU A 419 -79.01 47.73 45.72
C GLU A 419 -78.63 46.33 45.17
N ALA A 420 -77.50 46.24 44.48
CA ALA A 420 -77.11 45.04 43.74
C ALA A 420 -76.30 44.02 44.57
N ILE A 421 -75.62 44.45 45.64
CA ILE A 421 -74.74 43.58 46.43
C ILE A 421 -75.53 42.63 47.32
N ARG A 422 -75.10 41.35 47.36
CA ARG A 422 -75.66 40.35 48.27
C ARG A 422 -74.69 40.13 49.42
N LEU A 423 -75.00 40.68 50.59
CA LEU A 423 -74.14 40.59 51.78
C LEU A 423 -73.85 39.13 52.19
N GLN A 424 -74.81 38.22 51.96
CA GLN A 424 -74.62 36.79 52.16
C GLN A 424 -73.49 36.22 51.30
N GLN A 425 -73.46 36.55 50.00
CA GLN A 425 -72.44 36.08 49.08
C GLN A 425 -71.05 36.64 49.44
N VAL A 426 -70.98 37.92 49.82
CA VAL A 426 -69.73 38.53 50.26
C VAL A 426 -69.22 37.90 51.56
N ARG A 427 -70.12 37.55 52.48
CA ARG A 427 -69.78 36.82 53.70
C ARG A 427 -69.20 35.44 53.40
N ASP A 428 -69.82 34.72 52.48
CA ASP A 428 -69.45 33.34 52.16
C ASP A 428 -68.12 33.27 51.39
N ILE A 429 -67.79 34.29 50.59
CA ILE A 429 -66.55 34.39 49.81
C ILE A 429 -65.39 35.01 50.63
N TYR A 430 -65.63 36.14 51.31
CA TYR A 430 -64.58 36.98 51.91
C TYR A 430 -64.67 37.09 53.45
N GLY A 431 -65.66 36.47 54.08
CA GLY A 431 -65.82 36.42 55.55
C GLY A 431 -66.51 37.65 56.17
N ILE A 432 -66.72 37.62 57.49
CA ILE A 432 -67.51 38.62 58.23
C ILE A 432 -66.89 40.04 58.17
N ARG A 433 -65.55 40.16 58.11
CA ARG A 433 -64.85 41.45 58.08
C ARG A 433 -65.16 42.27 56.81
N ALA A 434 -65.22 41.61 55.65
CA ALA A 434 -65.58 42.25 54.40
C ALA A 434 -67.04 42.76 54.40
N VAL A 435 -67.93 42.07 55.12
CA VAL A 435 -69.32 42.50 55.30
C VAL A 435 -69.40 43.75 56.18
N ASP A 436 -68.59 43.80 57.24
CA ASP A 436 -68.53 44.96 58.13
C ASP A 436 -67.95 46.19 57.42
N GLU A 437 -66.93 46.02 56.58
CA GLU A 437 -66.39 47.08 55.70
C GLU A 437 -67.48 47.64 54.74
N ILE A 438 -68.26 46.77 54.09
CA ILE A 438 -69.38 47.20 53.23
C ILE A 438 -70.45 47.94 54.03
N ARG A 439 -70.78 47.47 55.23
CA ARG A 439 -71.80 48.09 56.08
C ARG A 439 -71.39 49.48 56.53
N GLN A 440 -70.13 49.64 56.90
CA GLN A 440 -69.54 50.91 57.33
C GLN A 440 -69.48 51.92 56.18
N GLU A 441 -69.13 51.48 54.97
CA GLU A 441 -68.93 52.39 53.84
C GLU A 441 -70.20 52.70 53.02
N LEU A 442 -71.19 51.79 52.96
CA LEU A 442 -72.45 52.00 52.23
C LEU A 442 -73.61 52.49 53.11
N ASN A 443 -73.36 52.80 54.40
CA ASN A 443 -74.37 53.14 55.42
C ASN A 443 -75.58 52.17 55.36
N LEU A 444 -75.29 50.89 55.49
CA LEU A 444 -76.30 49.82 55.56
C LEU A 444 -76.52 49.49 57.03
N THR A 445 -77.71 49.79 57.55
CA THR A 445 -78.11 49.49 58.94
C THR A 445 -78.24 48.01 59.21
#